data_AF-H0G1V6-F1
#
_entry.id   AF-H0G1V6-F1
#
_cell.length_a   1.000
_cell.length_b   1.000
_cell.length_c   1.000
_cell.angle_alpha   90.00
_cell.angle_beta   90.00
_cell.angle_gamma   90.00
#
_symmetry.space_group_name_H-M   'P 1'
#
loop_
_entity.id
_entity.type
_entity.pdbx_description
1 polymer ?
#
loop_
_entity_poly.entity_id
_entity_poly.type
_entity_poly.pdbx_seq_one_letter_code
_entity_poly.pdbx_strand_id
1 'polypeptide(L)'
;MNRRIMRGAGAFVASTVLWCTASSLQAQEAQPKPNILFIVSDDTGYGDLGPYGGGEGRGMPTPNIDRLADEGMTFFSFYAQPSCTPGRAAMQTGRIPNRSGMTTVAFQGQGGGLPAAEWTLASVLKRGGYQTYFTGKWHLGEADYALPIAQGYDEMKYVGLYHLNAYTYADPTWFPDMDPELRAMFQKVTKGSLSGKTGGEVTEDFKVNGQYVDTPVIDGKPGVVGIPFFDGYVEKAAIEFLDSAAKKPDQPFFINVNFMKVHQPNLPAPEFQHKSLSKSKYADSVVELDTRIGRILDKLRETGMDKNTLVFYTTDNGAWQDVYPDAGYTPFRGTKGTLREGGNRVPAIAKWPGKIKARTKNHDIVGGLDLMATFAAVGAVPLPDKDREDKPIVFDSYDMSPILLGTGKSARESWFYFTENELSPGAIRVNNYKFAFNIRGDDGASTGGLAVDTNLGWKGAEKYVATVPQVFDLWQDPQERYDIFMNNFTERTWMGVVMGEELKKIMATYVEYPPRKPQSLTYNGPITLSDYERFQWVRDSLAKEGVNISLPTGN
;
A
#
# COMPACT_ATOMS: atom_id res chain seq x y z
N MET A 1 93.26 34.98 -9.49
CA MET A 1 92.28 34.80 -10.58
C MET A 1 90.90 34.62 -9.95
N ASN A 2 89.99 35.55 -10.19
CA ASN A 2 88.53 35.51 -10.00
C ASN A 2 87.89 34.88 -8.74
N ARG A 3 87.42 35.80 -7.87
CA ARG A 3 86.06 35.90 -7.27
C ARG A 3 85.32 34.61 -6.86
N ARG A 4 85.05 34.45 -5.56
CA ARG A 4 83.70 34.53 -4.93
C ARG A 4 83.80 34.25 -3.41
N ILE A 5 83.62 35.29 -2.59
CA ILE A 5 82.45 35.55 -1.71
C ILE A 5 82.43 34.70 -0.43
N MET A 6 82.75 35.37 0.66
CA MET A 6 82.62 35.01 2.06
C MET A 6 81.30 35.58 2.62
N ARG A 7 80.87 35.07 3.79
CA ARG A 7 79.77 35.50 4.70
C ARG A 7 78.44 34.79 4.46
N GLY A 8 77.69 34.37 5.46
CA GLY A 8 77.81 34.51 6.91
C GLY A 8 76.50 34.01 7.52
N ALA A 9 76.58 33.31 8.66
CA ALA A 9 75.42 32.81 9.37
C ALA A 9 74.59 33.97 9.95
N GLY A 10 73.28 33.93 9.73
CA GLY A 10 72.30 34.85 10.31
C GLY A 10 71.02 34.09 10.61
N ALA A 11 70.76 33.85 11.90
CA ALA A 11 69.53 33.25 12.39
C ALA A 11 68.37 34.25 12.24
N PHE A 12 67.30 33.85 11.57
CA PHE A 12 66.04 34.58 11.52
C PHE A 12 65.03 33.88 12.41
N VAL A 13 64.64 34.54 13.50
CA VAL A 13 63.50 34.16 14.34
C VAL A 13 62.23 34.58 13.59
N ALA A 14 61.45 33.62 13.13
CA ALA A 14 60.14 33.86 12.52
C ALA A 14 59.07 33.85 13.61
N SER A 15 58.65 35.05 14.04
CA SER A 15 57.47 35.25 14.89
C SER A 15 56.20 34.89 14.11
N THR A 16 55.60 33.75 14.43
CA THR A 16 54.34 33.29 13.82
C THR A 16 53.18 34.00 14.54
N VAL A 17 52.59 35.00 13.88
CA VAL A 17 51.31 35.59 14.31
C VAL A 17 50.20 34.64 13.89
N LEU A 18 49.64 33.90 14.85
CA LEU A 18 48.43 33.11 14.67
C LEU A 18 47.22 34.06 14.53
N TRP A 19 46.77 34.30 13.31
CA TRP A 19 45.42 34.80 13.05
C TRP A 19 44.42 33.67 13.30
N CYS A 20 43.82 33.65 14.49
CA CYS A 20 42.61 32.89 14.74
C CYS A 20 41.46 33.50 13.95
N THR A 21 41.23 33.03 12.72
CA THR A 21 39.95 33.22 12.05
C THR A 21 38.93 32.36 12.80
N ALA A 22 38.16 32.97 13.69
CA ALA A 22 36.98 32.37 14.26
C ALA A 22 35.97 32.15 13.11
N SER A 23 35.97 30.95 12.55
CA SER A 23 34.89 30.48 11.70
C SER A 23 33.65 30.39 12.58
N SER A 24 32.77 31.38 12.48
CA SER A 24 31.41 31.28 13.00
C SER A 24 30.77 30.07 12.35
N LEU A 25 30.66 28.97 13.10
CA LEU A 25 29.74 27.88 12.82
C LEU A 25 28.34 28.50 12.83
N GLN A 26 27.87 28.94 11.66
CA GLN A 26 26.45 29.14 11.44
C GLN A 26 25.82 27.77 11.67
N ALA A 27 25.15 27.61 12.81
CA ALA A 27 24.22 26.53 13.02
C ALA A 27 23.27 26.55 11.83
N GLN A 28 23.38 25.57 10.95
CA GLN A 28 22.45 25.40 9.86
C GLN A 28 21.10 25.11 10.54
N GLU A 29 20.22 26.10 10.52
CA GLU A 29 18.88 26.00 11.07
C GLU A 29 18.26 24.71 10.51
N ALA A 30 18.05 23.72 11.38
CA ALA A 30 17.51 22.44 10.95
C ALA A 30 16.18 22.72 10.27
N GLN A 31 16.09 22.43 8.96
CA GLN A 31 14.86 22.64 8.23
C GLN A 31 13.74 21.89 8.97
N PRO A 32 12.64 22.56 9.31
CA PRO A 32 11.56 21.93 10.07
C PRO A 32 11.06 20.70 9.30
N LYS A 33 10.90 19.58 10.01
CA LYS A 33 10.39 18.35 9.43
C LYS A 33 8.97 18.60 8.91
N PRO A 34 8.61 18.12 7.72
CA PRO A 34 7.29 18.32 7.18
C PRO A 34 6.27 17.38 7.82
N ASN A 35 5.02 17.82 7.84
CA ASN A 35 3.89 16.96 8.12
C ASN A 35 3.62 16.03 6.94
N ILE A 36 2.98 14.89 7.20
CA ILE A 36 2.59 13.92 6.18
C ILE A 36 1.11 13.57 6.39
N LEU A 37 0.30 13.86 5.37
CA LEU A 37 -1.09 13.43 5.26
C LEU A 37 -1.17 12.37 4.16
N PHE A 38 -1.31 11.11 4.57
CA PHE A 38 -1.47 9.99 3.66
C PHE A 38 -2.93 9.57 3.60
N ILE A 39 -3.48 9.50 2.39
CA ILE A 39 -4.88 9.15 2.13
C ILE A 39 -4.92 7.91 1.23
N VAL A 40 -5.66 6.89 1.66
CA VAL A 40 -5.85 5.65 0.92
C VAL A 40 -7.33 5.37 0.71
N SER A 41 -7.73 5.08 -0.52
CA SER A 41 -9.05 4.52 -0.84
C SER A 41 -8.96 3.02 -1.14
N ASP A 42 -10.10 2.34 -1.25
CA ASP A 42 -10.20 0.87 -1.30
C ASP A 42 -10.80 0.42 -2.65
N ASP A 43 -10.09 -0.39 -3.43
CA ASP A 43 -10.55 -0.86 -4.77
C ASP A 43 -10.79 0.24 -5.83
N THR A 44 -10.19 1.42 -5.69
CA THR A 44 -10.36 2.50 -6.68
C THR A 44 -9.69 2.15 -8.00
N GLY A 45 -10.46 2.17 -9.08
CA GLY A 45 -9.96 1.91 -10.42
C GLY A 45 -9.10 3.03 -10.98
N TYR A 46 -8.13 2.66 -11.81
CA TYR A 46 -7.28 3.63 -12.51
C TYR A 46 -8.10 4.60 -13.36
N GLY A 47 -9.17 4.14 -14.00
CA GLY A 47 -10.05 4.97 -14.84
C GLY A 47 -11.25 5.56 -14.09
N ASP A 48 -11.25 5.58 -12.77
CA ASP A 48 -12.35 6.15 -11.99
C ASP A 48 -12.27 7.67 -11.88
N LEU A 49 -11.05 8.20 -11.75
CA LEU A 49 -10.78 9.58 -11.34
C LEU A 49 -10.50 10.48 -12.54
N GLY A 50 -10.90 11.75 -12.46
CA GLY A 50 -10.73 12.73 -13.54
C GLY A 50 -9.31 12.85 -14.11
N PRO A 51 -8.22 12.87 -13.30
CA PRO A 51 -6.85 13.01 -13.82
C PRO A 51 -6.39 11.81 -14.68
N TYR A 52 -7.14 10.71 -14.65
CA TYR A 52 -6.87 9.48 -15.37
C TYR A 52 -7.92 9.20 -16.48
N GLY A 53 -8.74 10.20 -16.82
CA GLY A 53 -9.76 10.12 -17.87
C GLY A 53 -11.13 9.64 -17.39
N GLY A 54 -11.30 9.40 -16.08
CA GLY A 54 -12.58 9.09 -15.45
C GLY A 54 -13.36 10.36 -15.05
N GLY A 55 -13.80 10.41 -13.80
CA GLY A 55 -14.48 11.58 -13.23
C GLY A 55 -15.83 11.84 -13.91
N GLU A 56 -16.05 13.09 -14.33
CA GLU A 56 -17.27 13.50 -15.03
C GLU A 56 -17.54 12.69 -16.30
N GLY A 57 -16.48 12.30 -17.04
CA GLY A 57 -16.59 11.48 -18.25
C GLY A 57 -17.14 10.07 -18.00
N ARG A 58 -17.05 9.58 -16.75
CA ARG A 58 -17.65 8.32 -16.31
C ARG A 58 -18.94 8.52 -15.50
N GLY A 59 -19.43 9.76 -15.45
CA GLY A 59 -20.61 10.14 -14.71
C GLY A 59 -20.42 10.22 -13.19
N MET A 60 -19.19 10.36 -12.70
CA MET A 60 -18.85 10.47 -11.28
C MET A 60 -17.82 11.59 -11.05
N PRO A 61 -18.20 12.87 -11.12
CA PRO A 61 -17.24 13.98 -11.00
C PRO A 61 -16.37 13.90 -9.74
N THR A 62 -15.06 14.15 -9.88
CA THR A 62 -14.06 14.12 -8.78
C THR A 62 -13.31 15.44 -8.64
N PRO A 63 -14.00 16.59 -8.50
CA PRO A 63 -13.38 17.91 -8.59
C PRO A 63 -12.28 18.17 -7.54
N ASN A 64 -12.33 17.52 -6.38
CA ASN A 64 -11.30 17.71 -5.35
C ASN A 64 -10.02 16.96 -5.65
N ILE A 65 -10.13 15.73 -6.16
CA ILE A 65 -9.00 14.94 -6.65
C ILE A 65 -8.42 15.58 -7.92
N ASP A 66 -9.27 16.13 -8.80
CA ASP A 66 -8.83 16.90 -9.98
C ASP A 66 -7.98 18.10 -9.55
N ARG A 67 -8.46 18.87 -8.56
CA ARG A 67 -7.71 19.97 -7.94
C ARG A 67 -6.41 19.50 -7.29
N LEU A 68 -6.40 18.35 -6.62
CA LEU A 68 -5.19 17.79 -6.00
C LEU A 68 -4.13 17.47 -7.06
N ALA A 69 -4.52 16.90 -8.21
CA ALA A 69 -3.62 16.66 -9.34
C ALA A 69 -3.12 17.97 -9.97
N ASP A 70 -4.01 18.96 -10.15
CA ASP A 70 -3.68 20.26 -10.71
C ASP A 70 -2.66 21.02 -9.85
N GLU A 71 -2.78 20.93 -8.53
CA GLU A 71 -1.90 21.57 -7.56
C GLU A 71 -0.62 20.75 -7.28
N GLY A 72 -0.49 19.54 -7.84
CA GLY A 72 0.55 18.57 -7.47
C GLY A 72 1.13 17.79 -8.65
N MET A 73 1.42 16.52 -8.38
CA MET A 73 2.01 15.56 -9.30
C MET A 73 1.12 14.32 -9.42
N THR A 74 0.86 13.89 -10.67
CA THR A 74 0.13 12.66 -11.00
C THR A 74 1.11 11.58 -11.47
N PHE A 75 0.99 10.36 -10.94
CA PHE A 75 1.82 9.22 -11.30
C PHE A 75 1.09 8.25 -12.23
N PHE A 76 1.66 7.96 -13.40
CA PHE A 76 1.05 7.08 -14.41
C PHE A 76 1.63 5.65 -14.42
N SER A 77 2.62 5.38 -13.57
CA SER A 77 3.23 4.06 -13.38
C SER A 77 3.46 3.78 -11.89
N PHE A 78 2.42 4.04 -11.09
CA PHE A 78 2.38 3.73 -9.67
C PHE A 78 1.73 2.36 -9.44
N TYR A 79 2.39 1.51 -8.67
CA TYR A 79 1.99 0.13 -8.45
C TYR A 79 1.61 -0.16 -6.99
N ALA A 80 0.51 -0.87 -6.82
CA ALA A 80 0.07 -1.47 -5.58
C ALA A 80 0.33 -2.99 -5.60
N GLN A 81 -0.43 -3.74 -4.80
CA GLN A 81 -0.38 -5.21 -4.71
C GLN A 81 -1.74 -5.78 -5.14
N PRO A 82 -1.92 -7.10 -5.32
CA PRO A 82 -3.14 -7.60 -5.98
C PRO A 82 -4.41 -7.51 -5.13
N SER A 83 -4.34 -7.20 -3.83
CA SER A 83 -5.52 -7.08 -2.97
C SER A 83 -5.26 -6.26 -1.69
N CYS A 84 -6.31 -6.04 -0.90
CA CYS A 84 -6.30 -5.06 0.19
C CYS A 84 -5.22 -5.34 1.25
N THR A 85 -5.19 -6.54 1.82
CA THR A 85 -4.22 -6.92 2.87
C THR A 85 -2.77 -6.83 2.39
N PRO A 86 -2.36 -7.46 1.28
CA PRO A 86 -1.00 -7.30 0.76
C PRO A 86 -0.69 -5.85 0.36
N GLY A 87 -1.64 -5.11 -0.22
CA GLY A 87 -1.46 -3.70 -0.59
C GLY A 87 -1.17 -2.82 0.60
N ARG A 88 -2.00 -2.92 1.63
CA ARG A 88 -1.84 -2.17 2.88
C ARG A 88 -0.58 -2.59 3.62
N ALA A 89 -0.24 -3.87 3.63
CA ALA A 89 0.99 -4.37 4.25
C ALA A 89 2.22 -3.79 3.55
N ALA A 90 2.24 -3.80 2.22
CA ALA A 90 3.35 -3.26 1.44
C ALA A 90 3.49 -1.74 1.64
N MET A 91 2.38 -0.99 1.64
CA MET A 91 2.40 0.45 1.96
C MET A 91 2.93 0.73 3.37
N GLN A 92 2.48 -0.05 4.37
CA GLN A 92 2.92 0.16 5.74
C GLN A 92 4.37 -0.24 5.95
N THR A 93 4.84 -1.34 5.35
CA THR A 93 6.15 -1.92 5.68
C THR A 93 7.27 -1.59 4.72
N GLY A 94 6.95 -1.10 3.52
CA GLY A 94 7.93 -0.94 2.44
C GLY A 94 8.55 -2.26 1.97
N ARG A 95 7.89 -3.38 2.26
CA ARG A 95 8.32 -4.73 1.93
C ARG A 95 7.26 -5.40 1.09
N ILE A 96 7.68 -6.25 0.16
CA ILE A 96 6.74 -7.07 -0.60
C ILE A 96 5.93 -7.98 0.35
N PRO A 97 4.66 -8.26 0.06
CA PRO A 97 3.76 -8.96 0.99
C PRO A 97 4.28 -10.32 1.48
N ASN A 98 5.02 -11.03 0.62
CA ASN A 98 5.64 -12.30 0.96
C ASN A 98 6.55 -12.19 2.18
N ARG A 99 7.35 -11.12 2.26
CA ARG A 99 8.31 -10.93 3.35
C ARG A 99 7.64 -10.71 4.69
N SER A 100 6.53 -9.98 4.71
CA SER A 100 5.76 -9.74 5.94
C SER A 100 4.82 -10.91 6.30
N GLY A 101 4.56 -11.82 5.34
CA GLY A 101 3.60 -12.91 5.48
C GLY A 101 2.15 -12.48 5.24
N MET A 102 1.91 -11.21 4.91
CA MET A 102 0.57 -10.63 4.70
C MET A 102 0.11 -10.82 3.25
N THR A 103 0.04 -12.07 2.81
CA THR A 103 -0.09 -12.42 1.40
C THR A 103 -1.52 -12.45 0.85
N THR A 104 -2.51 -12.64 1.72
CA THR A 104 -3.92 -12.79 1.33
C THR A 104 -4.85 -12.37 2.46
N VAL A 105 -6.15 -12.25 2.14
CA VAL A 105 -7.18 -11.77 3.07
C VAL A 105 -7.54 -12.87 4.07
N ALA A 106 -7.47 -12.54 5.36
CA ALA A 106 -7.92 -13.41 6.44
C ALA A 106 -9.42 -13.20 6.72
N PHE A 107 -10.13 -14.27 7.05
CA PHE A 107 -11.51 -14.19 7.56
C PHE A 107 -11.56 -13.68 9.00
N GLN A 108 -12.66 -13.04 9.40
CA GLN A 108 -12.84 -12.61 10.80
C GLN A 108 -12.75 -13.81 11.74
N GLY A 109 -11.99 -13.69 12.82
CA GLY A 109 -11.76 -14.80 13.76
C GLY A 109 -10.75 -15.85 13.31
N GLN A 110 -10.17 -15.76 12.10
CA GLN A 110 -9.15 -16.70 11.63
C GLN A 110 -7.82 -16.57 12.38
N GLY A 111 -7.55 -15.39 12.96
CA GLY A 111 -6.28 -15.06 13.58
C GLY A 111 -5.23 -14.57 12.58
N GLY A 112 -3.99 -14.44 13.06
CA GLY A 112 -2.90 -13.80 12.32
C GLY A 112 -3.03 -12.27 12.25
N GLY A 113 -2.01 -11.64 11.68
CA GLY A 113 -1.94 -10.19 11.54
C GLY A 113 -0.52 -9.73 11.24
N LEU A 114 -0.34 -8.43 11.02
CA LEU A 114 0.97 -7.88 10.76
C LEU A 114 1.91 -8.24 11.93
N PRO A 115 3.01 -8.97 11.69
CA PRO A 115 3.88 -9.42 12.77
C PRO A 115 4.43 -8.23 13.56
N ALA A 116 4.51 -8.36 14.89
CA ALA A 116 5.01 -7.29 15.77
C ALA A 116 6.44 -6.84 15.45
N ALA A 117 7.22 -7.74 14.85
CA ALA A 117 8.58 -7.49 14.40
C ALA A 117 8.68 -6.52 13.20
N GLU A 118 7.61 -6.35 12.40
CA GLU A 118 7.64 -5.48 11.22
C GLU A 118 7.70 -4.00 11.60
N TRP A 119 8.43 -3.23 10.78
CA TRP A 119 8.42 -1.78 10.82
C TRP A 119 7.28 -1.26 9.95
N THR A 120 6.43 -0.41 10.51
CA THR A 120 5.45 0.38 9.76
C THR A 120 5.91 1.82 9.51
N LEU A 121 5.27 2.52 8.57
CA LEU A 121 5.43 3.96 8.34
C LEU A 121 5.39 4.74 9.66
N ALA A 122 4.38 4.47 10.50
CA ALA A 122 4.22 5.13 11.79
C ALA A 122 5.38 4.82 12.74
N SER A 123 5.74 3.55 12.91
CA SER A 123 6.83 3.16 13.82
C SER A 123 8.19 3.73 13.39
N VAL A 124 8.45 3.88 12.09
CA VAL A 124 9.65 4.54 11.57
C VAL A 124 9.58 6.04 11.83
N LEU A 125 8.51 6.72 11.41
CA LEU A 125 8.38 8.18 11.57
C LEU A 125 8.36 8.61 13.04
N LYS A 126 7.83 7.79 13.94
CA LYS A 126 7.85 8.03 15.39
C LYS A 126 9.28 8.15 15.95
N ARG A 127 10.27 7.44 15.38
CA ARG A 127 11.71 7.63 15.72
C ARG A 127 12.21 9.03 15.35
N GLY A 128 11.57 9.67 14.37
CA GLY A 128 11.80 11.05 13.97
C GLY A 128 11.08 12.10 14.81
N GLY A 129 10.33 11.71 15.86
CA GLY A 129 9.56 12.62 16.71
C GLY A 129 8.18 12.98 16.15
N TYR A 130 7.68 12.25 15.15
CA TYR A 130 6.35 12.48 14.59
C TYR A 130 5.25 12.09 15.59
N GLN A 131 4.21 12.91 15.68
CA GLN A 131 2.91 12.48 16.19
C GLN A 131 2.23 11.63 15.11
N THR A 132 1.81 10.42 15.46
CA THR A 132 1.29 9.44 14.50
C THR A 132 -0.19 9.11 14.76
N TYR A 133 -1.02 9.17 13.73
CA TYR A 133 -2.47 8.99 13.83
C TYR A 133 -3.03 8.12 12.70
N PHE A 134 -3.97 7.23 13.04
CA PHE A 134 -4.64 6.35 12.07
C PHE A 134 -6.17 6.44 12.17
N THR A 135 -6.86 6.47 11.03
CA THR A 135 -8.33 6.38 10.97
C THR A 135 -8.80 5.60 9.74
N GLY A 136 -9.90 4.86 9.88
CA GLY A 136 -10.50 4.08 8.79
C GLY A 136 -9.99 2.64 8.67
N LYS A 137 -9.94 2.08 7.45
CA LYS A 137 -9.67 0.64 7.23
C LYS A 137 -8.21 0.26 7.48
N TRP A 138 -7.97 -0.61 8.46
CA TRP A 138 -6.66 -1.20 8.77
C TRP A 138 -6.35 -2.44 7.95
N HIS A 139 -7.13 -3.52 8.14
CA HIS A 139 -7.04 -4.77 7.38
C HIS A 139 -5.70 -5.53 7.44
N LEU A 140 -4.97 -5.34 8.54
CA LEU A 140 -3.70 -6.00 8.83
C LEU A 140 -3.73 -6.82 10.12
N GLY A 141 -4.89 -7.37 10.46
CA GLY A 141 -5.08 -8.24 11.63
C GLY A 141 -5.93 -7.60 12.73
N GLU A 142 -6.55 -8.46 13.53
CA GLU A 142 -7.48 -8.09 14.60
C GLU A 142 -6.95 -8.37 16.01
N ALA A 143 -5.81 -9.06 16.11
CA ALA A 143 -5.11 -9.31 17.37
C ALA A 143 -4.46 -8.03 17.90
N ASP A 144 -4.34 -7.91 19.22
CA ASP A 144 -3.86 -6.68 19.87
C ASP A 144 -2.48 -6.24 19.38
N TYR A 145 -1.57 -7.18 19.13
CA TYR A 145 -0.22 -6.90 18.59
C TYR A 145 -0.24 -6.35 17.15
N ALA A 146 -1.33 -6.58 16.42
CA ALA A 146 -1.48 -6.21 15.02
C ALA A 146 -2.26 -4.89 14.84
N LEU A 147 -2.91 -4.37 15.89
CA LEU A 147 -3.66 -3.11 15.80
C LEU A 147 -2.73 -1.91 15.50
N PRO A 148 -3.23 -0.83 14.87
CA PRO A 148 -2.41 0.33 14.53
C PRO A 148 -1.55 0.85 15.68
N ILE A 149 -2.11 0.92 16.90
CA ILE A 149 -1.39 1.42 18.08
C ILE A 149 -0.27 0.50 18.59
N ALA A 150 -0.35 -0.81 18.33
CA ALA A 150 0.76 -1.75 18.57
C ALA A 150 1.82 -1.67 17.45
N GLN A 151 1.41 -1.14 16.30
CA GLN A 151 2.18 -1.00 15.08
C GLN A 151 2.67 0.44 14.86
N GLY A 152 2.89 1.19 15.96
CA GLY A 152 3.63 2.46 15.94
C GLY A 152 2.78 3.73 15.93
N TYR A 153 1.46 3.64 15.73
CA TYR A 153 0.57 4.80 15.79
C TYR A 153 0.31 5.23 17.25
N ASP A 154 0.41 6.52 17.57
CA ASP A 154 0.12 7.04 18.92
C ASP A 154 -1.37 6.92 19.25
N GLU A 155 -2.21 7.18 18.26
CA GLU A 155 -3.66 7.15 18.37
C GLU A 155 -4.28 6.54 17.12
N MET A 156 -5.34 5.76 17.34
CA MET A 156 -6.19 5.24 16.30
C MET A 156 -7.64 5.61 16.64
N LYS A 157 -8.40 6.04 15.64
CA LYS A 157 -9.79 6.45 15.84
C LYS A 157 -10.67 5.96 14.70
N TYR A 158 -11.83 5.41 15.04
CA TYR A 158 -12.78 4.84 14.09
C TYR A 158 -12.14 3.88 13.08
N VAL A 159 -11.42 2.89 13.61
CA VAL A 159 -10.71 1.89 12.81
C VAL A 159 -11.63 0.73 12.45
N GLY A 160 -11.80 0.50 11.16
CA GLY A 160 -12.40 -0.72 10.62
C GLY A 160 -11.33 -1.77 10.36
N LEU A 161 -11.53 -3.01 10.78
CA LEU A 161 -10.55 -4.08 10.63
C LEU A 161 -10.72 -4.91 9.35
N TYR A 162 -11.90 -4.87 8.73
CA TYR A 162 -12.24 -5.75 7.62
C TYR A 162 -12.62 -4.99 6.36
N HIS A 163 -12.75 -5.72 5.25
CA HIS A 163 -13.42 -5.23 4.06
C HIS A 163 -14.94 -5.12 4.25
N LEU A 164 -15.61 -4.28 3.46
CA LEU A 164 -17.01 -3.89 3.73
C LEU A 164 -18.01 -5.05 3.75
N ASN A 165 -17.93 -6.00 2.81
CA ASN A 165 -18.81 -7.17 2.79
C ASN A 165 -18.65 -8.11 4.00
N ALA A 166 -17.53 -8.07 4.73
CA ALA A 166 -17.39 -8.87 5.95
C ALA A 166 -18.38 -8.41 7.04
N TYR A 167 -18.69 -7.11 7.07
CA TYR A 167 -19.63 -6.52 8.02
C TYR A 167 -21.10 -6.88 7.74
N THR A 168 -21.43 -7.46 6.58
CA THR A 168 -22.81 -7.86 6.27
C THR A 168 -23.12 -9.31 6.69
N TYR A 169 -22.12 -10.15 6.96
CA TYR A 169 -22.32 -11.59 7.20
C TYR A 169 -23.27 -11.91 8.36
N ALA A 170 -23.18 -11.15 9.45
CA ALA A 170 -24.05 -11.35 10.61
C ALA A 170 -25.50 -10.85 10.41
N ASP A 171 -25.77 -10.10 9.33
CA ASP A 171 -27.03 -9.39 9.12
C ASP A 171 -28.12 -10.32 8.52
N PRO A 172 -29.24 -10.54 9.22
CA PRO A 172 -30.31 -11.41 8.75
C PRO A 172 -31.09 -10.85 7.56
N THR A 173 -31.02 -9.55 7.31
CA THR A 173 -31.62 -8.97 6.10
C THR A 173 -30.81 -9.31 4.85
N TRP A 174 -29.49 -9.53 4.99
CA TRP A 174 -28.62 -9.88 3.87
C TRP A 174 -28.54 -11.39 3.63
N PHE A 175 -28.47 -12.18 4.70
CA PHE A 175 -28.31 -13.63 4.63
C PHE A 175 -29.38 -14.33 5.48
N PRO A 176 -30.66 -14.35 5.06
CA PRO A 176 -31.76 -14.90 5.85
C PRO A 176 -31.69 -16.42 6.06
N ASP A 177 -30.94 -17.11 5.20
CA ASP A 177 -30.73 -18.56 5.16
C ASP A 177 -29.54 -19.04 6.03
N MET A 178 -28.71 -18.12 6.53
CA MET A 178 -27.58 -18.48 7.40
C MET A 178 -28.07 -19.10 8.71
N ASP A 179 -27.53 -20.28 9.02
CA ASP A 179 -27.75 -21.01 10.27
C ASP A 179 -27.58 -20.10 11.52
N PRO A 180 -28.47 -20.16 12.51
CA PRO A 180 -28.40 -19.30 13.69
C PRO A 180 -27.11 -19.42 14.51
N GLU A 181 -26.51 -20.61 14.62
CA GLU A 181 -25.26 -20.80 15.37
C GLU A 181 -24.09 -20.18 14.61
N LEU A 182 -24.03 -20.38 13.28
CA LEU A 182 -23.04 -19.74 12.43
C LEU A 182 -23.18 -18.20 12.45
N ARG A 183 -24.41 -17.68 12.45
CA ARG A 183 -24.66 -16.24 12.58
C ARG A 183 -24.16 -15.70 13.93
N ALA A 184 -24.47 -16.41 15.01
CA ALA A 184 -24.00 -16.03 16.36
C ALA A 184 -22.47 -16.02 16.43
N MET A 185 -21.80 -16.94 15.73
CA MET A 185 -20.35 -16.93 15.58
C MET A 185 -19.87 -15.64 14.90
N PHE A 186 -20.41 -15.26 13.74
CA PHE A 186 -20.03 -14.03 13.05
C PHE A 186 -20.31 -12.75 13.86
N GLN A 187 -21.43 -12.71 14.60
CA GLN A 187 -21.74 -11.61 15.52
C GLN A 187 -20.70 -11.46 16.62
N LYS A 188 -20.14 -12.58 17.09
CA LYS A 188 -19.13 -12.61 18.15
C LYS A 188 -17.74 -12.22 17.62
N VAL A 189 -17.33 -12.76 16.47
CA VAL A 189 -15.94 -12.57 15.98
C VAL A 189 -15.75 -11.28 15.19
N THR A 190 -16.80 -10.73 14.58
CA THR A 190 -16.68 -9.49 13.80
C THR A 190 -16.65 -8.29 14.74
N LYS A 191 -15.46 -7.72 14.92
CA LYS A 191 -15.26 -6.44 15.62
C LYS A 191 -15.82 -5.29 14.78
N GLY A 192 -16.48 -4.34 15.43
CA GLY A 192 -16.95 -3.09 14.85
C GLY A 192 -15.82 -2.09 14.67
N SER A 193 -16.15 -0.81 14.84
CA SER A 193 -15.18 0.28 14.81
C SER A 193 -14.39 0.33 16.11
N LEU A 194 -13.07 0.50 16.04
CA LEU A 194 -12.20 0.55 17.21
C LEU A 194 -11.49 1.90 17.33
N SER A 195 -11.35 2.38 18.57
CA SER A 195 -10.56 3.56 18.92
C SER A 195 -9.66 3.27 20.12
N GLY A 196 -8.51 3.95 20.20
CA GLY A 196 -7.57 3.76 21.30
C GLY A 196 -6.28 4.57 21.16
N LYS A 197 -5.47 4.56 22.21
CA LYS A 197 -4.15 5.20 22.25
C LYS A 197 -3.10 4.20 22.68
N THR A 198 -1.85 4.39 22.24
CA THR A 198 -0.72 3.57 22.68
C THR A 198 -0.68 3.51 24.22
N GLY A 199 -0.60 2.28 24.77
CA GLY A 199 -0.54 2.04 26.22
C GLY A 199 -1.87 2.20 26.96
N GLY A 200 -2.96 2.53 26.26
CA GLY A 200 -4.31 2.59 26.81
C GLY A 200 -5.19 1.41 26.40
N GLU A 201 -6.43 1.42 26.88
CA GLU A 201 -7.45 0.45 26.49
C GLU A 201 -7.95 0.74 25.06
N VAL A 202 -8.28 -0.33 24.33
CA VAL A 202 -8.95 -0.27 23.04
C VAL A 202 -10.44 -0.42 23.25
N THR A 203 -11.21 0.55 22.78
CA THR A 203 -12.67 0.55 22.88
C THR A 203 -13.28 0.25 21.53
N GLU A 204 -14.32 -0.60 21.53
CA GLU A 204 -15.22 -0.74 20.38
C GLU A 204 -16.24 0.40 20.41
N ASP A 205 -16.15 1.32 19.46
CA ASP A 205 -16.99 2.53 19.40
C ASP A 205 -18.46 2.17 19.10
N PHE A 206 -18.65 1.28 18.13
CA PHE A 206 -19.94 0.79 17.65
C PHE A 206 -19.75 -0.45 16.78
N LYS A 207 -20.77 -1.30 16.69
CA LYS A 207 -20.85 -2.37 15.69
C LYS A 207 -21.11 -1.79 14.31
N VAL A 208 -20.70 -2.53 13.28
CA VAL A 208 -20.89 -2.15 11.88
C VAL A 208 -21.71 -3.21 11.15
N ASN A 209 -22.66 -2.79 10.32
CA ASN A 209 -23.49 -3.68 9.51
C ASN A 209 -23.86 -3.05 8.14
N GLY A 210 -24.61 -3.79 7.31
CA GLY A 210 -25.03 -3.35 5.98
C GLY A 210 -26.27 -2.45 5.92
N GLN A 211 -26.74 -1.89 7.04
CA GLN A 211 -28.01 -1.14 7.12
C GLN A 211 -27.80 0.37 7.05
N TYR A 212 -28.87 1.12 6.77
CA TYR A 212 -28.89 2.58 6.90
C TYR A 212 -29.28 3.00 8.32
N VAL A 213 -28.42 2.65 9.29
CA VAL A 213 -28.57 3.03 10.70
C VAL A 213 -27.35 3.82 11.15
N ASP A 214 -27.56 4.93 11.84
CA ASP A 214 -26.50 5.74 12.45
C ASP A 214 -26.82 5.97 13.93
N THR A 215 -26.59 4.94 14.74
CA THR A 215 -26.87 4.98 16.18
C THR A 215 -25.68 4.40 16.94
N PRO A 216 -24.59 5.16 17.08
CA PRO A 216 -23.32 4.66 17.62
C PRO A 216 -23.40 4.27 19.10
N VAL A 217 -24.39 4.74 19.86
CA VAL A 217 -24.57 4.41 21.28
C VAL A 217 -26.03 4.06 21.57
N ILE A 218 -26.26 2.97 22.30
CA ILE A 218 -27.57 2.53 22.81
C ILE A 218 -27.41 2.22 24.30
N ASP A 219 -28.17 2.91 25.16
CA ASP A 219 -28.16 2.72 26.62
C ASP A 219 -26.74 2.76 27.25
N GLY A 220 -25.89 3.66 26.74
CA GLY A 220 -24.50 3.82 27.21
C GLY A 220 -23.53 2.73 26.76
N LYS A 221 -23.94 1.84 25.85
CA LYS A 221 -23.12 0.79 25.25
C LYS A 221 -22.92 1.03 23.74
N PRO A 222 -21.92 0.39 23.12
CA PRO A 222 -21.73 0.46 21.67
C PRO A 222 -23.00 0.04 20.92
N GLY A 223 -23.50 0.94 20.07
CA GLY A 223 -24.65 0.74 19.21
C GLY A 223 -24.25 0.19 17.84
N VAL A 224 -24.96 0.61 16.78
CA VAL A 224 -24.70 0.19 15.40
C VAL A 224 -24.62 1.39 14.47
N VAL A 225 -23.55 1.43 13.68
CA VAL A 225 -23.39 2.36 12.56
C VAL A 225 -23.19 1.56 11.29
N GLY A 226 -24.05 1.80 10.31
CA GLY A 226 -23.98 1.12 9.03
C GLY A 226 -22.84 1.59 8.14
N ILE A 227 -22.44 0.71 7.21
CA ILE A 227 -21.51 1.02 6.11
C ILE A 227 -21.78 2.36 5.40
N PRO A 228 -23.04 2.81 5.17
CA PRO A 228 -23.30 4.13 4.57
C PRO A 228 -22.65 5.29 5.31
N PHE A 229 -22.55 5.24 6.63
CA PHE A 229 -22.15 6.37 7.49
C PHE A 229 -20.69 6.31 7.94
N PHE A 230 -20.05 5.14 7.86
CA PHE A 230 -18.72 4.89 8.46
C PHE A 230 -17.67 5.92 8.04
N ASP A 231 -17.55 6.23 6.75
CA ASP A 231 -16.54 7.17 6.24
C ASP A 231 -16.78 8.62 6.68
N GLY A 232 -17.98 8.97 7.15
CA GLY A 232 -18.20 10.26 7.81
C GLY A 232 -17.53 10.36 9.18
N TYR A 233 -17.41 9.24 9.89
CA TYR A 233 -16.61 9.16 11.12
C TYR A 233 -15.11 9.21 10.81
N VAL A 234 -14.67 8.57 9.73
CA VAL A 234 -13.27 8.63 9.26
C VAL A 234 -12.87 10.07 8.93
N GLU A 235 -13.70 10.78 8.15
CA GLU A 235 -13.53 12.20 7.82
C GLU A 235 -13.49 13.08 9.10
N LYS A 236 -14.46 12.89 10.00
CA LYS A 236 -14.53 13.62 11.27
C LYS A 236 -13.25 13.44 12.09
N ALA A 237 -12.75 12.21 12.23
CA ALA A 237 -11.52 11.91 12.95
C ALA A 237 -10.29 12.60 12.34
N ALA A 238 -10.19 12.66 11.00
CA ALA A 238 -9.10 13.35 10.34
C ALA A 238 -9.15 14.87 10.57
N ILE A 239 -10.34 15.47 10.50
CA ILE A 239 -10.55 16.90 10.76
C ILE A 239 -10.19 17.26 12.21
N GLU A 240 -10.72 16.50 13.19
CA GLU A 240 -10.43 16.72 14.61
C GLU A 240 -8.93 16.58 14.94
N PHE A 241 -8.25 15.65 14.26
CA PHE A 241 -6.81 15.51 14.37
C PHE A 241 -6.08 16.75 13.85
N LEU A 242 -6.43 17.24 12.65
CA LEU A 242 -5.80 18.44 12.08
C LEU A 242 -6.01 19.68 12.95
N ASP A 243 -7.20 19.87 13.52
CA ASP A 243 -7.46 20.96 14.48
C ASP A 243 -6.61 20.80 15.76
N SER A 244 -6.33 19.57 16.19
CA SER A 244 -5.49 19.30 17.35
C SER A 244 -4.01 19.50 17.05
N ALA A 245 -3.54 19.07 15.89
CA ALA A 245 -2.16 19.24 15.42
C ALA A 245 -1.82 20.73 15.22
N ALA A 246 -2.76 21.55 14.74
CA ALA A 246 -2.60 22.99 14.59
C ALA A 246 -2.27 23.72 15.90
N LYS A 247 -2.60 23.13 17.07
CA LYS A 247 -2.25 23.68 18.39
C LYS A 247 -0.78 23.44 18.76
N LYS A 248 -0.05 22.63 17.99
CA LYS A 248 1.36 22.27 18.18
C LYS A 248 2.12 22.39 16.86
N PRO A 249 2.23 23.60 16.27
CA PRO A 249 2.76 23.78 14.91
C PRO A 249 4.22 23.32 14.73
N ASP A 250 4.99 23.24 15.81
CA ASP A 250 6.39 22.79 15.79
C ASP A 250 6.55 21.26 15.88
N GLN A 251 5.46 20.52 16.15
CA GLN A 251 5.47 19.06 16.21
C GLN A 251 5.05 18.49 14.85
N PRO A 252 5.95 17.79 14.12
CA PRO A 252 5.57 17.17 12.86
C PRO A 252 4.57 16.04 13.09
N PHE A 253 3.62 15.87 12.18
CA PHE A 253 2.66 14.77 12.25
C PHE A 253 2.69 13.85 11.03
N PHE A 254 2.28 12.60 11.26
CA PHE A 254 1.92 11.64 10.24
C PHE A 254 0.50 11.15 10.53
N ILE A 255 -0.43 11.48 9.66
CA ILE A 255 -1.78 10.91 9.69
C ILE A 255 -2.00 10.04 8.45
N ASN A 256 -2.55 8.85 8.70
CA ASN A 256 -2.99 7.94 7.65
C ASN A 256 -4.52 7.78 7.69
N VAL A 257 -5.18 8.24 6.62
CA VAL A 257 -6.64 8.26 6.46
C VAL A 257 -7.04 7.22 5.42
N ASN A 258 -7.63 6.13 5.87
CA ASN A 258 -7.99 4.99 5.02
C ASN A 258 -9.50 4.89 4.85
N PHE A 259 -10.06 5.52 3.81
CA PHE A 259 -11.49 5.41 3.52
C PHE A 259 -11.87 3.96 3.16
N MET A 260 -13.12 3.60 3.49
CA MET A 260 -13.69 2.28 3.20
C MET A 260 -14.56 2.28 1.94
N LYS A 261 -15.04 3.44 1.49
CA LYS A 261 -15.80 3.58 0.25
C LYS A 261 -15.06 2.96 -0.92
N VAL A 262 -15.85 2.65 -1.96
CA VAL A 262 -15.45 2.05 -3.24
C VAL A 262 -15.05 0.57 -3.19
N HIS A 263 -15.15 -0.06 -2.01
CA HIS A 263 -15.22 -1.52 -1.86
C HIS A 263 -16.68 -2.00 -1.77
N GLN A 264 -16.99 -3.19 -2.32
CA GLN A 264 -18.35 -3.73 -2.22
C GLN A 264 -18.73 -4.20 -0.79
N PRO A 265 -20.00 -4.08 -0.38
CA PRO A 265 -21.09 -3.43 -1.12
C PRO A 265 -20.97 -1.90 -1.06
N ASN A 266 -21.10 -1.23 -2.21
CA ASN A 266 -21.16 0.23 -2.21
C ASN A 266 -22.52 0.67 -1.70
N LEU A 267 -22.48 1.38 -0.57
CA LEU A 267 -23.64 2.00 0.05
C LEU A 267 -23.26 3.46 0.32
N PRO A 268 -23.64 4.40 -0.56
CA PRO A 268 -23.34 5.81 -0.35
C PRO A 268 -24.13 6.34 0.86
N ALA A 269 -23.58 7.30 1.59
CA ALA A 269 -24.33 7.98 2.64
C ALA A 269 -25.58 8.65 2.05
N PRO A 270 -26.68 8.81 2.82
CA PRO A 270 -27.95 9.33 2.31
C PRO A 270 -27.83 10.62 1.51
N GLU A 271 -26.93 11.53 1.89
CA GLU A 271 -26.69 12.80 1.21
C GLU A 271 -26.01 12.65 -0.16
N PHE A 272 -25.37 11.52 -0.44
CA PHE A 272 -24.69 11.20 -1.70
C PHE A 272 -25.49 10.27 -2.61
N GLN A 273 -26.58 9.68 -2.13
CA GLN A 273 -27.48 8.88 -2.96
C GLN A 273 -27.95 9.69 -4.18
N HIS A 274 -27.72 9.13 -5.35
CA HIS A 274 -28.05 9.71 -6.64
C HIS A 274 -27.42 11.10 -6.89
N LYS A 275 -26.27 11.41 -6.28
CA LYS A 275 -25.54 12.66 -6.54
C LYS A 275 -24.57 12.59 -7.71
N SER A 276 -24.08 11.39 -8.05
CA SER A 276 -23.34 11.19 -9.29
C SER A 276 -24.24 11.42 -10.51
N LEU A 277 -23.64 11.63 -11.69
CA LEU A 277 -24.38 11.68 -12.95
C LEU A 277 -24.86 10.28 -13.37
N SER A 278 -24.07 9.24 -13.06
CA SER A 278 -24.39 7.83 -13.33
C SER A 278 -25.54 7.29 -12.48
N LYS A 279 -25.79 7.87 -11.28
CA LYS A 279 -26.81 7.44 -10.31
C LYS A 279 -26.63 6.01 -9.79
N SER A 280 -25.48 5.39 -10.03
CA SER A 280 -25.13 4.08 -9.48
C SER A 280 -24.51 4.23 -8.09
N LYS A 281 -24.67 3.20 -7.25
CA LYS A 281 -24.13 3.22 -5.88
C LYS A 281 -22.60 3.36 -5.85
N TYR A 282 -21.91 2.71 -6.78
CA TYR A 282 -20.47 2.88 -6.98
C TYR A 282 -20.11 4.34 -7.27
N ALA A 283 -20.73 4.92 -8.31
CA ALA A 283 -20.47 6.30 -8.72
C ALA A 283 -20.81 7.32 -7.62
N ASP A 284 -21.90 7.11 -6.88
CA ASP A 284 -22.27 7.93 -5.73
C ASP A 284 -21.24 7.81 -4.60
N SER A 285 -20.67 6.62 -4.38
CA SER A 285 -19.61 6.39 -3.40
C SER A 285 -18.27 7.02 -3.81
N VAL A 286 -17.98 7.13 -5.11
CA VAL A 286 -16.83 7.89 -5.62
C VAL A 286 -17.02 9.40 -5.39
N VAL A 287 -18.21 9.93 -5.65
CA VAL A 287 -18.54 11.35 -5.37
C VAL A 287 -18.46 11.65 -3.87
N GLU A 288 -18.91 10.71 -3.03
CA GLU A 288 -18.73 10.80 -1.58
C GLU A 288 -17.25 10.83 -1.21
N LEU A 289 -16.45 9.87 -1.69
CA LEU A 289 -15.01 9.79 -1.42
C LEU A 289 -14.30 11.10 -1.79
N ASP A 290 -14.52 11.61 -3.01
CA ASP A 290 -13.94 12.88 -3.47
C ASP A 290 -14.31 14.04 -2.55
N THR A 291 -15.59 14.13 -2.16
CA THR A 291 -16.09 15.20 -1.30
C THR A 291 -15.45 15.16 0.08
N ARG A 292 -15.34 13.97 0.69
CA ARG A 292 -14.73 13.80 2.02
C ARG A 292 -13.22 14.11 1.98
N ILE A 293 -12.51 13.68 0.93
CA ILE A 293 -11.11 14.07 0.69
C ILE A 293 -11.00 15.60 0.57
N GLY A 294 -11.86 16.23 -0.21
CA GLY A 294 -11.91 17.68 -0.38
C GLY A 294 -11.98 18.43 0.95
N ARG A 295 -12.88 18.01 1.85
CA ARG A 295 -13.06 18.63 3.17
C ARG A 295 -11.84 18.46 4.08
N ILE A 296 -11.15 17.31 4.05
CA ILE A 296 -9.89 17.13 4.78
C ILE A 296 -8.81 18.07 4.23
N LEU A 297 -8.69 18.19 2.90
CA LEU A 297 -7.71 19.07 2.26
C LEU A 297 -8.02 20.55 2.51
N ASP A 298 -9.29 20.94 2.55
CA ASP A 298 -9.70 22.30 2.88
C ASP A 298 -9.41 22.60 4.35
N LYS A 299 -9.69 21.67 5.27
CA LYS A 299 -9.29 21.78 6.69
C LYS A 299 -7.77 21.97 6.83
N LEU A 300 -6.96 21.20 6.11
CA LEU A 300 -5.51 21.37 6.13
C LEU A 300 -5.09 22.79 5.69
N ARG A 301 -5.74 23.37 4.67
CA ARG A 301 -5.50 24.76 4.25
C ARG A 301 -5.95 25.77 5.31
N GLU A 302 -7.11 25.57 5.91
CA GLU A 302 -7.65 26.44 6.98
C GLU A 302 -6.71 26.55 8.18
N THR A 303 -6.04 25.45 8.55
CA THR A 303 -5.05 25.45 9.64
C THR A 303 -3.74 26.17 9.28
N GLY A 304 -3.49 26.48 8.01
CA GLY A 304 -2.25 27.08 7.53
C GLY A 304 -1.05 26.12 7.47
N MET A 305 -1.25 24.83 7.78
CA MET A 305 -0.18 23.82 7.79
C MET A 305 0.12 23.25 6.39
N ASP A 306 -0.69 23.54 5.38
CA ASP A 306 -0.61 22.95 4.03
C ASP A 306 0.77 23.15 3.36
N LYS A 307 1.40 24.30 3.52
CA LYS A 307 2.73 24.59 2.95
C LYS A 307 3.85 23.70 3.52
N ASN A 308 3.69 23.21 4.76
CA ASN A 308 4.63 22.29 5.40
C ASN A 308 4.12 20.84 5.39
N THR A 309 3.14 20.50 4.55
CA THR A 309 2.54 19.17 4.54
C THR A 309 2.71 18.50 3.17
N LEU A 310 3.34 17.33 3.17
CA LEU A 310 3.27 16.40 2.05
C LEU A 310 1.93 15.66 2.11
N VAL A 311 1.07 15.91 1.13
CA VAL A 311 -0.17 15.15 0.91
C VAL A 311 0.10 14.08 -0.13
N PHE A 312 -0.27 12.84 0.16
CA PHE A 312 -0.16 11.72 -0.79
C PHE A 312 -1.48 10.95 -0.82
N TYR A 313 -2.05 10.73 -2.01
CA TYR A 313 -3.26 9.96 -2.25
C TYR A 313 -2.95 8.74 -3.13
N THR A 314 -3.48 7.55 -2.78
CA THR A 314 -3.47 6.36 -3.63
C THR A 314 -4.53 5.34 -3.19
N THR A 315 -4.47 4.10 -3.70
CA THR A 315 -5.32 2.97 -3.32
C THR A 315 -4.49 1.69 -3.20
N ASP A 316 -5.03 0.69 -2.51
CA ASP A 316 -4.32 -0.53 -2.08
C ASP A 316 -4.21 -1.62 -3.15
N ASN A 317 -5.08 -1.61 -4.16
CA ASN A 317 -5.05 -2.53 -5.30
C ASN A 317 -5.85 -1.95 -6.49
N GLY A 318 -5.81 -2.64 -7.64
CA GLY A 318 -6.66 -2.30 -8.79
C GLY A 318 -8.16 -2.49 -8.54
N ALA A 319 -8.99 -1.97 -9.46
CA ALA A 319 -10.45 -2.10 -9.39
C ALA A 319 -10.88 -3.56 -9.23
N TRP A 320 -11.90 -3.82 -8.41
CA TRP A 320 -12.56 -5.11 -8.33
C TRP A 320 -13.69 -5.20 -9.38
N GLN A 321 -13.41 -5.74 -10.56
CA GLN A 321 -14.31 -5.70 -11.73
C GLN A 321 -15.20 -6.93 -11.86
N ASP A 322 -14.81 -8.09 -11.31
CA ASP A 322 -15.64 -9.31 -11.36
C ASP A 322 -16.85 -9.28 -10.39
N VAL A 323 -17.13 -8.11 -9.80
CA VAL A 323 -18.30 -7.80 -8.95
C VAL A 323 -19.21 -6.75 -9.59
N TYR A 324 -19.03 -6.48 -10.89
CA TYR A 324 -19.91 -5.64 -11.69
C TYR A 324 -21.41 -6.00 -11.49
N PRO A 325 -22.33 -5.02 -11.42
CA PRO A 325 -22.17 -3.60 -11.71
C PRO A 325 -21.58 -2.75 -10.57
N ASP A 326 -21.29 -3.32 -9.41
CA ASP A 326 -20.85 -2.59 -8.22
C ASP A 326 -19.32 -2.43 -8.15
N ALA A 327 -18.73 -1.90 -9.22
CA ALA A 327 -17.30 -2.01 -9.49
C ALA A 327 -16.64 -0.74 -10.05
N GLY A 328 -15.36 -0.59 -9.73
CA GLY A 328 -14.45 0.36 -10.37
C GLY A 328 -14.11 -0.02 -11.81
N TYR A 329 -13.30 0.81 -12.47
CA TYR A 329 -12.85 0.57 -13.83
C TYR A 329 -11.34 0.76 -13.95
N THR A 330 -10.73 -0.16 -14.65
CA THR A 330 -9.37 -0.02 -15.14
C THR A 330 -9.36 -0.20 -16.66
N PRO A 331 -8.61 0.64 -17.40
CA PRO A 331 -8.43 0.45 -18.84
C PRO A 331 -7.41 -0.63 -19.18
N PHE A 332 -6.75 -1.21 -18.18
CA PHE A 332 -5.73 -2.23 -18.33
C PHE A 332 -6.32 -3.62 -18.15
N ARG A 333 -5.70 -4.65 -18.76
CA ARG A 333 -6.12 -6.04 -18.60
C ARG A 333 -6.06 -6.46 -17.14
N GLY A 334 -7.02 -7.30 -16.74
CA GLY A 334 -7.10 -7.84 -15.40
C GLY A 334 -7.72 -6.92 -14.36
N THR A 335 -7.85 -7.47 -13.16
CA THR A 335 -8.59 -6.86 -12.05
C THR A 335 -7.93 -7.23 -10.71
N LYS A 336 -8.48 -6.75 -9.60
CA LYS A 336 -8.12 -7.19 -8.25
C LYS A 336 -7.95 -8.72 -8.19
N GLY A 337 -6.87 -9.18 -7.58
CA GLY A 337 -6.51 -10.59 -7.45
C GLY A 337 -5.61 -11.14 -8.55
N THR A 338 -5.32 -10.36 -9.59
CA THR A 338 -4.46 -10.76 -10.72
C THR A 338 -3.11 -10.05 -10.71
N LEU A 339 -2.11 -10.60 -11.43
CA LEU A 339 -0.79 -9.96 -11.64
C LEU A 339 -0.74 -9.06 -12.86
N ARG A 340 -1.89 -8.82 -13.49
CA ARG A 340 -2.02 -7.94 -14.64
C ARG A 340 -1.93 -6.48 -14.22
N GLU A 341 -1.74 -5.61 -15.20
CA GLU A 341 -1.68 -4.16 -14.96
C GLU A 341 -2.96 -3.64 -14.31
N GLY A 342 -4.13 -4.17 -14.67
CA GLY A 342 -5.41 -3.74 -14.08
C GLY A 342 -5.62 -4.13 -12.62
N GLY A 343 -4.86 -5.12 -12.11
CA GLY A 343 -4.88 -5.50 -10.70
C GLY A 343 -3.87 -4.74 -9.83
N ASN A 344 -2.86 -4.10 -10.43
CA ASN A 344 -1.70 -3.56 -9.69
C ASN A 344 -1.36 -2.11 -10.03
N ARG A 345 -1.59 -1.63 -11.25
CA ARG A 345 -1.34 -0.23 -11.61
C ARG A 345 -2.52 0.62 -11.15
N VAL A 346 -2.28 1.53 -10.23
CA VAL A 346 -3.31 2.26 -9.49
C VAL A 346 -3.12 3.78 -9.59
N PRO A 347 -4.17 4.60 -9.36
CA PRO A 347 -4.00 6.03 -9.31
C PRO A 347 -3.17 6.45 -8.08
N ALA A 348 -2.26 7.39 -8.27
CA ALA A 348 -1.55 8.06 -7.17
C ALA A 348 -1.29 9.55 -7.49
N ILE A 349 -1.43 10.41 -6.48
CA ILE A 349 -1.24 11.86 -6.59
C ILE A 349 -0.53 12.39 -5.35
N ALA A 350 0.49 13.23 -5.53
CA ALA A 350 1.21 13.89 -4.44
C ALA A 350 1.15 15.41 -4.57
N LYS A 351 0.98 16.12 -3.46
CA LYS A 351 0.97 17.58 -3.40
C LYS A 351 1.80 18.07 -2.21
N TRP A 352 2.67 19.04 -2.46
CA TRP A 352 3.41 19.76 -1.43
C TRP A 352 3.70 21.19 -1.93
N PRO A 353 2.88 22.18 -1.53
CA PRO A 353 2.99 23.55 -2.05
C PRO A 353 4.41 24.12 -1.91
N GLY A 354 4.96 24.62 -3.01
CA GLY A 354 6.32 25.20 -3.05
C GLY A 354 7.47 24.19 -3.07
N LYS A 355 7.19 22.88 -3.00
CA LYS A 355 8.19 21.81 -3.09
C LYS A 355 7.96 20.89 -4.29
N ILE A 356 6.72 20.45 -4.49
CA ILE A 356 6.29 19.73 -5.70
C ILE A 356 5.78 20.75 -6.72
N LYS A 357 6.32 20.69 -7.94
CA LYS A 357 5.85 21.52 -9.04
C LYS A 357 4.42 21.10 -9.44
N ALA A 358 3.50 22.04 -9.45
CA ALA A 358 2.11 21.82 -9.87
C ALA A 358 2.00 21.31 -11.31
N ARG A 359 0.95 20.54 -11.59
CA ARG A 359 0.67 19.90 -12.89
C ARG A 359 1.82 19.03 -13.42
N THR A 360 2.57 18.40 -12.52
CA THR A 360 3.65 17.49 -12.94
C THR A 360 3.08 16.11 -13.25
N LYS A 361 3.59 15.49 -14.31
CA LYS A 361 3.27 14.10 -14.69
C LYS A 361 4.52 13.25 -14.55
N ASN A 362 4.44 12.15 -13.82
CA ASN A 362 5.53 11.20 -13.67
C ASN A 362 5.17 9.84 -14.27
N HIS A 363 6.14 9.21 -14.94
CA HIS A 363 6.02 7.91 -15.60
C HIS A 363 7.13 6.93 -15.16
N ASP A 364 7.86 7.28 -14.10
CA ASP A 364 8.88 6.38 -13.54
C ASP A 364 8.17 5.21 -12.85
N ILE A 365 8.87 4.08 -12.70
CA ILE A 365 8.34 2.92 -12.00
C ILE A 365 8.47 3.19 -10.51
N VAL A 366 7.33 3.25 -9.82
CA VAL A 366 7.23 3.47 -8.38
C VAL A 366 5.98 2.77 -7.84
N GLY A 367 5.81 2.68 -6.52
CA GLY A 367 4.58 2.14 -5.96
C GLY A 367 4.39 2.32 -4.47
N GLY A 368 3.32 1.73 -3.93
CA GLY A 368 2.91 1.90 -2.53
C GLY A 368 4.00 1.53 -1.53
N LEU A 369 4.81 0.52 -1.83
CA LEU A 369 5.92 0.11 -0.97
C LEU A 369 7.08 1.13 -0.95
N ASP A 370 7.19 2.02 -1.95
CA ASP A 370 8.19 3.10 -1.99
C ASP A 370 7.88 4.24 -1.01
N LEU A 371 6.66 4.27 -0.45
CA LEU A 371 6.28 5.27 0.56
C LEU A 371 7.12 5.16 1.83
N MET A 372 7.62 3.97 2.19
CA MET A 372 8.47 3.77 3.36
C MET A 372 9.78 4.57 3.29
N ALA A 373 10.60 4.31 2.27
CA ALA A 373 11.85 5.04 2.07
C ALA A 373 11.59 6.53 1.82
N THR A 374 10.54 6.87 1.06
CA THR A 374 10.20 8.26 0.74
C THR A 374 9.82 9.07 1.98
N PHE A 375 8.90 8.56 2.82
CA PHE A 375 8.46 9.27 4.03
C PHE A 375 9.57 9.33 5.07
N ALA A 376 10.36 8.26 5.20
CA ALA A 376 11.54 8.25 6.05
C ALA A 376 12.57 9.31 5.60
N ALA A 377 12.88 9.40 4.30
CA ALA A 377 13.79 10.40 3.74
C ALA A 377 13.29 11.83 3.96
N VAL A 378 12.02 12.09 3.65
CA VAL A 378 11.36 13.40 3.85
C VAL A 378 11.33 13.80 5.33
N GLY A 379 11.15 12.85 6.25
CA GLY A 379 11.22 13.07 7.69
C GLY A 379 12.64 13.08 8.29
N ALA A 380 13.66 12.94 7.45
CA ALA A 380 15.06 12.77 7.84
C ALA A 380 15.27 11.67 8.90
N VAL A 381 14.60 10.52 8.70
CA VAL A 381 14.67 9.34 9.55
C VAL A 381 15.36 8.21 8.78
N PRO A 382 16.50 7.68 9.25
CA PRO A 382 17.12 6.52 8.60
C PRO A 382 16.27 5.26 8.81
N LEU A 383 16.11 4.48 7.73
CA LEU A 383 15.51 3.15 7.84
C LEU A 383 16.39 2.26 8.74
N PRO A 384 15.79 1.43 9.59
CA PRO A 384 16.52 0.51 10.46
C PRO A 384 17.13 -0.66 9.66
N ASP A 385 18.25 -1.19 10.13
CA ASP A 385 18.93 -2.38 9.57
C ASP A 385 18.47 -3.68 10.24
N LYS A 386 17.75 -3.57 11.35
CA LYS A 386 17.13 -4.67 12.08
C LYS A 386 15.63 -4.47 12.25
N ASP A 387 14.89 -5.57 12.31
CA ASP A 387 13.48 -5.60 12.67
C ASP A 387 13.28 -5.28 14.17
N ARG A 388 12.02 -5.18 14.62
CA ARG A 388 11.71 -4.83 16.03
C ARG A 388 12.00 -5.97 17.02
N GLU A 389 12.51 -7.10 16.54
CA GLU A 389 13.00 -8.24 17.33
C GLU A 389 14.53 -8.42 17.20
N ASP A 390 15.25 -7.39 16.72
CA ASP A 390 16.71 -7.37 16.57
C ASP A 390 17.28 -8.35 15.51
N LYS A 391 16.46 -8.80 14.55
CA LYS A 391 16.91 -9.62 13.41
C LYS A 391 17.19 -8.75 12.19
N PRO A 392 18.15 -9.08 11.31
CA PRO A 392 18.38 -8.33 10.07
C PRO A 392 17.11 -8.14 9.26
N ILE A 393 16.89 -6.93 8.73
CA ILE A 393 15.75 -6.60 7.88
C ILE A 393 16.18 -5.90 6.60
N VAL A 394 15.45 -6.15 5.51
CA VAL A 394 15.60 -5.48 4.23
C VAL A 394 14.29 -4.78 3.86
N PHE A 395 14.39 -3.60 3.25
CA PHE A 395 13.26 -2.91 2.64
C PHE A 395 13.34 -3.04 1.12
N ASP A 396 12.22 -3.35 0.47
CA ASP A 396 12.13 -3.36 -0.99
C ASP A 396 11.84 -1.95 -1.56
N SER A 397 11.74 -0.96 -0.66
CA SER A 397 11.35 0.44 -0.86
C SER A 397 12.47 1.30 -1.42
N TYR A 398 12.13 2.19 -2.36
CA TYR A 398 13.03 3.18 -2.96
C TYR A 398 12.55 4.60 -2.64
N ASP A 399 13.48 5.53 -2.44
CA ASP A 399 13.15 6.93 -2.16
C ASP A 399 12.69 7.66 -3.43
N MET A 400 11.44 8.12 -3.42
CA MET A 400 10.83 8.93 -4.49
C MET A 400 11.09 10.43 -4.33
N SER A 401 11.78 10.89 -3.28
CA SER A 401 12.05 12.32 -3.06
C SER A 401 12.73 13.02 -4.25
N PRO A 402 13.64 12.38 -5.04
CA PRO A 402 14.19 13.02 -6.23
C PRO A 402 13.13 13.35 -7.29
N ILE A 403 12.11 12.50 -7.40
CA ILE A 403 10.96 12.71 -8.30
C ILE A 403 10.12 13.87 -7.77
N LEU A 404 9.72 13.80 -6.50
CA LEU A 404 8.84 14.77 -5.87
C LEU A 404 9.43 16.19 -5.91
N LEU A 405 10.73 16.31 -5.65
CA LEU A 405 11.45 17.58 -5.56
C LEU A 405 12.05 18.03 -6.91
N GLY A 406 11.88 17.23 -7.97
CA GLY A 406 12.36 17.56 -9.31
C GLY A 406 13.90 17.59 -9.43
N THR A 407 14.61 16.86 -8.56
CA THR A 407 16.07 16.78 -8.56
C THR A 407 16.61 15.55 -9.31
N GLY A 408 15.74 14.59 -9.66
CA GLY A 408 16.16 13.39 -10.38
C GLY A 408 15.03 12.44 -10.74
N LYS A 409 15.42 11.23 -11.16
CA LYS A 409 14.55 10.11 -11.51
C LYS A 409 14.46 9.11 -10.36
N SER A 410 13.46 8.23 -10.41
CA SER A 410 13.45 7.02 -9.57
C SER A 410 14.72 6.19 -9.81
N ALA A 411 15.30 5.64 -8.74
CA ALA A 411 16.34 4.61 -8.85
C ALA A 411 15.76 3.20 -9.12
N ARG A 412 14.43 3.05 -9.09
CA ARG A 412 13.76 1.78 -9.37
C ARG A 412 13.66 1.55 -10.88
N GLU A 413 14.19 0.43 -11.33
CA GLU A 413 14.08 -0.05 -12.71
C GLU A 413 13.19 -1.30 -12.85
N SER A 414 12.92 -1.99 -11.73
CA SER A 414 12.16 -3.23 -11.69
C SER A 414 11.00 -3.22 -10.68
N TRP A 415 9.94 -3.95 -11.03
CA TRP A 415 8.76 -4.17 -10.19
C TRP A 415 8.39 -5.66 -10.19
N PHE A 416 8.05 -6.18 -9.02
CA PHE A 416 7.72 -7.59 -8.81
C PHE A 416 6.25 -7.71 -8.43
N TYR A 417 5.53 -8.61 -9.10
CA TYR A 417 4.12 -8.86 -8.89
C TYR A 417 3.97 -10.22 -8.22
N PHE A 418 3.29 -10.26 -7.08
CA PHE A 418 3.08 -11.45 -6.28
C PHE A 418 1.59 -11.70 -6.11
N THR A 419 1.16 -12.95 -6.22
CA THR A 419 -0.15 -13.40 -5.74
C THR A 419 0.03 -14.28 -4.53
N GLU A 420 -0.91 -14.18 -3.58
CA GLU A 420 -1.08 -15.08 -2.45
C GLU A 420 0.24 -15.71 -1.95
N ASN A 421 0.37 -17.03 -1.98
CA ASN A 421 1.44 -17.76 -1.30
C ASN A 421 2.69 -18.02 -2.16
N GLU A 422 2.84 -17.37 -3.32
CA GLU A 422 3.99 -17.59 -4.20
C GLU A 422 5.27 -17.06 -3.56
N LEU A 423 6.34 -17.85 -3.43
CA LEU A 423 7.63 -17.34 -2.93
C LEU A 423 8.35 -16.46 -3.98
N SER A 424 8.35 -16.91 -5.23
CA SER A 424 8.88 -16.18 -6.39
C SER A 424 7.77 -15.36 -7.05
N PRO A 425 8.06 -14.19 -7.63
CA PRO A 425 7.05 -13.34 -8.26
C PRO A 425 6.41 -14.06 -9.46
N GLY A 426 5.08 -14.07 -9.52
CA GLY A 426 4.34 -14.60 -10.66
C GLY A 426 4.38 -13.68 -11.89
N ALA A 427 4.83 -12.42 -11.76
CA ALA A 427 5.25 -11.59 -12.90
C ALA A 427 6.35 -10.59 -12.49
N ILE A 428 7.15 -10.15 -13.46
CA ILE A 428 8.25 -9.20 -13.27
C ILE A 428 8.19 -8.15 -14.36
N ARG A 429 8.30 -6.87 -14.00
CA ARG A 429 8.52 -5.75 -14.92
C ARG A 429 9.95 -5.25 -14.75
N VAL A 430 10.67 -5.09 -15.85
CA VAL A 430 11.94 -4.35 -15.90
C VAL A 430 11.85 -3.35 -17.04
N ASN A 431 11.99 -2.06 -16.73
CA ASN A 431 11.75 -0.96 -17.65
C ASN A 431 10.33 -1.04 -18.27
N ASN A 432 10.23 -1.13 -19.60
CA ASN A 432 8.96 -1.25 -20.30
C ASN A 432 8.51 -2.70 -20.51
N TYR A 433 9.37 -3.69 -20.25
CA TYR A 433 9.04 -5.10 -20.49
C TYR A 433 8.46 -5.75 -19.25
N LYS A 434 7.42 -6.57 -19.44
CA LYS A 434 6.80 -7.39 -18.40
C LYS A 434 6.75 -8.85 -18.81
N PHE A 435 7.21 -9.73 -17.93
CA PHE A 435 7.16 -11.18 -18.06
C PHE A 435 6.13 -11.71 -17.07
N ALA A 436 5.11 -12.40 -17.56
CA ALA A 436 4.05 -13.00 -16.74
C ALA A 436 4.13 -14.53 -16.79
N PHE A 437 4.33 -15.13 -15.61
CA PHE A 437 4.44 -16.58 -15.41
C PHE A 437 3.15 -17.14 -14.84
N ASN A 438 2.51 -16.41 -13.93
CA ASN A 438 1.18 -16.72 -13.39
C ASN A 438 0.15 -15.86 -14.13
N ILE A 439 -0.84 -16.54 -14.72
CA ILE A 439 -1.93 -15.95 -15.51
C ILE A 439 -3.31 -16.22 -14.90
N ARG A 440 -3.37 -16.38 -13.57
CA ARG A 440 -4.62 -16.55 -12.81
C ARG A 440 -5.61 -15.43 -13.09
N GLY A 441 -6.90 -15.79 -13.12
CA GLY A 441 -7.99 -14.83 -13.23
C GLY A 441 -8.25 -14.31 -14.65
N ASP A 442 -7.40 -14.67 -15.61
CA ASP A 442 -7.41 -14.10 -16.96
C ASP A 442 -8.41 -14.76 -17.94
N ASP A 443 -9.30 -15.62 -17.42
CA ASP A 443 -10.39 -16.35 -18.11
C ASP A 443 -10.02 -17.06 -19.43
N GLY A 444 -8.74 -17.38 -19.61
CA GLY A 444 -8.29 -18.03 -20.84
C GLY A 444 -8.55 -17.22 -22.12
N ALA A 445 -8.83 -15.91 -22.03
CA ALA A 445 -8.90 -15.06 -23.20
C ALA A 445 -7.55 -15.10 -23.91
N SER A 446 -7.54 -15.69 -25.11
CA SER A 446 -6.35 -15.74 -25.95
C SER A 446 -5.79 -14.33 -26.09
N THR A 447 -4.47 -14.18 -25.94
CA THR A 447 -3.81 -12.91 -26.25
C THR A 447 -4.18 -12.49 -27.68
N GLY A 448 -4.79 -11.31 -27.86
CA GLY A 448 -5.42 -10.87 -29.11
C GLY A 448 -6.96 -10.99 -29.18
N GLY A 449 -7.63 -11.44 -28.11
CA GLY A 449 -9.10 -11.46 -28.01
C GLY A 449 -9.73 -10.06 -27.93
N LEU A 450 -10.92 -9.89 -28.51
CA LEU A 450 -11.63 -8.60 -28.57
C LEU A 450 -12.29 -8.19 -27.24
N ALA A 451 -12.37 -9.10 -26.26
CA ALA A 451 -12.89 -8.83 -24.94
C ALA A 451 -11.74 -8.75 -23.93
N VAL A 452 -11.41 -7.53 -23.50
CA VAL A 452 -10.57 -7.27 -22.31
C VAL A 452 -11.32 -7.53 -20.99
N ASP A 453 -12.64 -7.75 -21.07
CA ASP A 453 -13.57 -7.74 -19.92
C ASP A 453 -14.03 -9.13 -19.45
N THR A 454 -13.60 -10.23 -20.07
CA THR A 454 -13.83 -11.57 -19.52
C THR A 454 -12.73 -11.86 -18.50
N ASN A 455 -12.71 -11.16 -17.38
CA ASN A 455 -11.75 -11.42 -16.29
C ASN A 455 -12.48 -12.01 -15.09
N LEU A 456 -11.99 -13.14 -14.58
CA LEU A 456 -12.54 -13.82 -13.42
C LEU A 456 -11.88 -13.37 -12.11
N GLY A 457 -10.78 -12.60 -12.15
CA GLY A 457 -10.08 -12.15 -10.94
C GLY A 457 -9.75 -13.31 -10.00
N TRP A 458 -10.17 -13.19 -8.75
CA TRP A 458 -10.06 -14.26 -7.74
C TRP A 458 -10.81 -15.55 -8.08
N LYS A 459 -11.85 -15.48 -8.94
CA LYS A 459 -12.68 -16.64 -9.31
C LYS A 459 -12.06 -17.50 -10.42
N GLY A 460 -10.97 -17.03 -11.06
CA GLY A 460 -10.34 -17.76 -12.15
C GLY A 460 -9.38 -18.85 -11.67
N ALA A 461 -9.17 -19.87 -12.51
CA ALA A 461 -8.25 -20.96 -12.20
C ALA A 461 -6.80 -20.48 -12.02
N GLU A 462 -6.08 -21.08 -11.09
CA GLU A 462 -4.62 -20.93 -10.99
C GLU A 462 -3.96 -21.59 -12.20
N LYS A 463 -3.21 -20.80 -12.98
CA LYS A 463 -2.58 -21.28 -14.21
C LYS A 463 -1.20 -20.64 -14.38
N TYR A 464 -0.21 -21.48 -14.60
CA TYR A 464 1.18 -21.08 -14.82
C TYR A 464 1.63 -21.43 -16.25
N VAL A 465 2.40 -20.54 -16.85
CA VAL A 465 3.01 -20.68 -18.20
C VAL A 465 4.53 -20.53 -18.13
N ALA A 466 5.15 -21.04 -17.06
CA ALA A 466 6.54 -20.73 -16.73
C ALA A 466 7.58 -21.08 -17.82
N THR A 467 7.36 -22.14 -18.60
CA THR A 467 8.27 -22.54 -19.70
C THR A 467 8.28 -21.53 -20.85
N VAL A 468 7.13 -20.91 -21.12
CA VAL A 468 6.90 -19.95 -22.21
C VAL A 468 6.10 -18.79 -21.60
N PRO A 469 6.75 -17.92 -20.80
CA PRO A 469 6.05 -16.83 -20.15
C PRO A 469 5.51 -15.86 -21.19
N GLN A 470 4.41 -15.19 -20.88
CA GLN A 470 3.93 -14.11 -21.73
C GLN A 470 4.84 -12.89 -21.56
N VAL A 471 5.20 -12.26 -22.66
CA VAL A 471 6.04 -11.06 -22.67
C VAL A 471 5.27 -9.90 -23.27
N PHE A 472 5.29 -8.75 -22.62
CA PHE A 472 4.62 -7.53 -23.07
C PHE A 472 5.58 -6.35 -23.06
N ASP A 473 5.49 -5.49 -24.08
CA ASP A 473 6.07 -4.14 -24.06
C ASP A 473 4.98 -3.17 -23.60
N LEU A 474 5.00 -2.77 -22.33
CA LEU A 474 3.97 -1.94 -21.70
C LEU A 474 3.89 -0.52 -22.24
N TRP A 475 4.89 -0.06 -23.00
CA TRP A 475 4.81 1.24 -23.68
C TRP A 475 4.01 1.15 -24.98
N GLN A 476 4.14 0.04 -25.71
CA GLN A 476 3.36 -0.20 -26.94
C GLN A 476 1.99 -0.79 -26.63
N ASP A 477 1.91 -1.62 -25.59
CA ASP A 477 0.75 -2.41 -25.22
C ASP A 477 0.55 -2.39 -23.69
N PRO A 478 0.10 -1.25 -23.12
CA PRO A 478 -0.17 -1.14 -21.70
C PRO A 478 -1.33 -2.03 -21.22
N GLN A 479 -2.09 -2.61 -22.15
CA GLN A 479 -3.20 -3.51 -21.85
C GLN A 479 -2.82 -4.99 -21.95
N GLU A 480 -1.56 -5.33 -22.18
CA GLU A 480 -1.10 -6.72 -22.22
C GLU A 480 -1.92 -7.59 -23.22
N ARG A 481 -2.28 -7.02 -24.37
CA ARG A 481 -3.07 -7.65 -25.43
C ARG A 481 -2.27 -8.47 -26.42
N TYR A 482 -0.97 -8.21 -26.58
CA TYR A 482 -0.13 -8.80 -27.61
C TYR A 482 1.14 -9.40 -27.00
N ASP A 483 1.16 -10.73 -26.88
CA ASP A 483 2.31 -11.49 -26.39
C ASP A 483 3.39 -11.51 -27.47
N ILE A 484 4.57 -11.00 -27.11
CA ILE A 484 5.73 -10.89 -27.99
C ILE A 484 6.78 -11.97 -27.75
N PHE A 485 6.45 -13.04 -27.02
CA PHE A 485 7.35 -14.18 -26.86
C PHE A 485 7.45 -14.99 -28.17
N MET A 486 8.62 -14.97 -28.82
CA MET A 486 8.95 -15.76 -30.02
C MET A 486 7.92 -15.67 -31.17
N ASN A 487 7.15 -14.59 -31.27
CA ASN A 487 6.04 -14.48 -32.22
C ASN A 487 6.46 -13.98 -33.62
N ASN A 488 7.61 -13.31 -33.74
CA ASN A 488 8.18 -12.80 -34.99
C ASN A 488 9.70 -12.52 -34.85
N PHE A 489 10.35 -12.05 -35.93
CA PHE A 489 11.79 -11.78 -35.95
C PHE A 489 12.22 -10.50 -35.19
N THR A 490 11.26 -9.71 -34.70
CA THR A 490 11.46 -8.55 -33.82
C THR A 490 11.00 -8.81 -32.39
N GLU A 491 10.95 -10.08 -31.97
CA GLU A 491 10.60 -10.48 -30.62
C GLU A 491 11.61 -9.98 -29.56
N ARG A 492 11.28 -10.13 -28.26
CA ARG A 492 12.01 -9.51 -27.13
C ARG A 492 12.39 -10.48 -26.01
N THR A 493 12.39 -11.79 -26.26
CA THR A 493 12.76 -12.84 -25.29
C THR A 493 14.20 -12.75 -24.81
N TRP A 494 15.08 -12.08 -25.56
CA TRP A 494 16.43 -11.75 -25.09
C TRP A 494 16.43 -10.93 -23.79
N MET A 495 15.35 -10.19 -23.47
CA MET A 495 15.16 -9.56 -22.16
C MET A 495 15.04 -10.57 -21.01
N GLY A 496 14.78 -11.84 -21.30
CA GLY A 496 14.75 -12.94 -20.33
C GLY A 496 16.05 -13.09 -19.56
N VAL A 497 17.20 -12.72 -20.15
CA VAL A 497 18.49 -12.68 -19.44
C VAL A 497 18.46 -11.64 -18.33
N VAL A 498 18.03 -10.40 -18.64
CA VAL A 498 17.93 -9.30 -17.67
C VAL A 498 16.90 -9.63 -16.58
N MET A 499 15.75 -10.16 -16.97
CA MET A 499 14.70 -10.60 -16.03
C MET A 499 15.19 -11.70 -15.10
N GLY A 500 15.94 -12.66 -15.63
CA GLY A 500 16.55 -13.73 -14.84
C GLY A 500 17.54 -13.21 -13.81
N GLU A 501 18.35 -12.21 -14.15
CA GLU A 501 19.26 -11.56 -13.20
C GLU A 501 18.51 -10.78 -12.11
N GLU A 502 17.45 -10.03 -12.46
CA GLU A 502 16.61 -9.35 -11.47
C GLU A 502 15.90 -10.34 -10.54
N LEU A 503 15.38 -11.46 -11.08
CA LEU A 503 14.80 -12.53 -10.27
C LEU A 503 15.85 -13.17 -9.34
N LYS A 504 17.08 -13.42 -9.82
CA LYS A 504 18.15 -13.95 -8.96
C LYS A 504 18.47 -13.01 -7.80
N LYS A 505 18.51 -11.69 -8.03
CA LYS A 505 18.79 -10.70 -6.97
C LYS A 505 17.76 -10.80 -5.84
N ILE A 506 16.46 -10.77 -6.16
CA ILE A 506 15.42 -10.87 -5.14
C ILE A 506 15.44 -12.23 -4.44
N MET A 507 15.59 -13.33 -5.18
CA MET A 507 15.63 -14.68 -4.59
C MET A 507 16.84 -14.87 -3.68
N ALA A 508 18.01 -14.33 -4.04
CA ALA A 508 19.21 -14.36 -3.20
C ALA A 508 18.98 -13.66 -1.85
N THR A 509 18.19 -12.58 -1.83
CA THR A 509 17.88 -11.88 -0.57
C THR A 509 17.10 -12.73 0.42
N TYR A 510 16.35 -13.75 -0.01
CA TYR A 510 15.59 -14.60 0.91
C TYR A 510 16.46 -15.55 1.73
N VAL A 511 17.71 -15.77 1.31
CA VAL A 511 18.69 -16.55 2.10
C VAL A 511 19.12 -15.76 3.33
N GLU A 512 19.34 -14.45 3.16
CA GLU A 512 19.77 -13.55 4.23
C GLU A 512 18.58 -13.01 5.04
N TYR A 513 17.46 -12.73 4.37
CA TYR A 513 16.24 -12.15 4.92
C TYR A 513 15.04 -13.04 4.60
N PRO A 514 14.89 -14.20 5.29
CA PRO A 514 13.83 -15.15 5.00
C PRO A 514 12.44 -14.52 5.19
N PRO A 515 11.47 -14.81 4.30
CA PRO A 515 10.10 -14.38 4.47
C PRO A 515 9.49 -14.87 5.79
N ARG A 516 8.60 -14.06 6.36
CA ARG A 516 7.82 -14.48 7.54
C ARG A 516 6.77 -15.51 7.16
N LYS A 517 6.28 -16.23 8.17
CA LYS A 517 5.18 -17.17 8.01
C LYS A 517 3.95 -16.46 7.45
N PRO A 518 3.17 -17.10 6.55
CA PRO A 518 1.87 -16.59 6.14
C PRO A 518 0.99 -16.26 7.35
N GLN A 519 0.28 -15.15 7.28
CA GLN A 519 -0.57 -14.62 8.36
C GLN A 519 -2.06 -14.86 8.13
N SER A 520 -2.41 -15.56 7.07
CA SER A 520 -3.79 -15.90 6.70
C SER A 520 -3.84 -17.37 6.31
N LEU A 521 -4.95 -18.06 6.61
CA LEU A 521 -5.14 -19.44 6.15
C LEU A 521 -5.82 -19.44 4.79
N THR A 522 -5.29 -20.25 3.87
CA THR A 522 -5.86 -20.45 2.54
C THR A 522 -5.88 -21.94 2.23
N TYR A 523 -6.97 -22.39 1.63
CA TYR A 523 -7.06 -23.75 1.11
C TYR A 523 -6.40 -23.79 -0.28
N ASN A 524 -5.20 -24.37 -0.35
CA ASN A 524 -4.39 -24.41 -1.58
C ASN A 524 -4.68 -25.67 -2.43
N GLY A 525 -5.86 -26.27 -2.27
CA GLY A 525 -6.19 -27.56 -2.87
C GLY A 525 -5.80 -28.77 -2.00
N PRO A 526 -6.23 -29.98 -2.40
CA PRO A 526 -5.98 -31.19 -1.64
C PRO A 526 -4.50 -31.60 -1.74
N ILE A 527 -3.90 -32.00 -0.62
CA ILE A 527 -2.66 -32.77 -0.65
C ILE A 527 -3.01 -34.17 -1.19
N THR A 528 -2.42 -34.57 -2.31
CA THR A 528 -2.67 -35.90 -2.86
C THR A 528 -2.04 -36.98 -1.99
N LEU A 529 -2.58 -38.20 -2.01
CA LEU A 529 -1.96 -39.33 -1.29
C LEU A 529 -0.50 -39.53 -1.71
N SER A 530 -0.20 -39.39 -2.99
CA SER A 530 1.18 -39.51 -3.51
C SER A 530 2.10 -38.40 -3.02
N ASP A 531 1.61 -37.16 -2.87
CA ASP A 531 2.39 -36.08 -2.27
C ASP A 531 2.65 -36.33 -0.80
N TYR A 532 1.62 -36.76 -0.06
CA TYR A 532 1.76 -37.13 1.35
C TYR A 532 2.79 -38.25 1.55
N GLU A 533 2.70 -39.33 0.77
CA GLU A 533 3.66 -40.44 0.80
C GLU A 533 5.07 -39.98 0.44
N ARG A 534 5.22 -39.09 -0.56
CA ARG A 534 6.51 -38.50 -0.94
C ARG A 534 7.09 -37.65 0.20
N PHE A 535 6.28 -36.80 0.84
CA PHE A 535 6.71 -36.00 1.99
C PHE A 535 7.12 -36.88 3.16
N GLN A 536 6.33 -37.91 3.46
CA GLN A 536 6.64 -38.90 4.49
C GLN A 536 7.97 -39.61 4.17
N TRP A 537 8.16 -40.09 2.94
CA TRP A 537 9.39 -40.76 2.53
C TRP A 537 10.62 -39.85 2.60
N VAL A 538 10.50 -38.59 2.16
CA VAL A 538 11.58 -37.58 2.28
C VAL A 538 11.92 -37.35 3.74
N ARG A 539 10.92 -37.12 4.59
CA ARG A 539 11.12 -36.91 6.03
C ARG A 539 11.81 -38.10 6.69
N ASP A 540 11.36 -39.31 6.40
CA ASP A 540 11.90 -40.54 6.99
C ASP A 540 13.32 -40.84 6.49
N SER A 541 13.61 -40.56 5.21
CA SER A 541 14.95 -40.74 4.63
C SER A 541 15.95 -39.75 5.22
N LEU A 542 15.58 -38.48 5.34
CA LEU A 542 16.42 -37.47 5.98
C LEU A 542 16.62 -37.76 7.47
N ALA A 543 15.57 -38.20 8.19
CA ALA A 543 15.70 -38.60 9.59
C ALA A 543 16.70 -39.75 9.78
N LYS A 544 16.73 -40.72 8.85
CA LYS A 544 17.74 -41.80 8.84
C LYS A 544 19.16 -41.29 8.59
N GLU A 545 19.31 -40.21 7.82
CA GLU A 545 20.58 -39.52 7.58
C GLU A 545 20.97 -38.54 8.71
N GLY A 546 20.22 -38.53 9.82
CA GLY A 546 20.46 -37.63 10.96
C GLY A 546 19.95 -36.21 10.74
N VAL A 547 19.21 -35.96 9.66
CA VAL A 547 18.61 -34.66 9.31
C VAL A 547 17.12 -34.69 9.65
N ASN A 548 16.73 -34.08 10.76
CA ASN A 548 15.32 -33.99 11.12
C ASN A 548 14.65 -32.77 10.47
N ILE A 549 13.79 -33.00 9.47
CA ILE A 549 12.87 -31.96 8.98
C ILE A 549 11.61 -32.03 9.82
N SER A 550 11.44 -31.05 10.72
CA SER A 550 10.13 -30.83 11.36
C SER A 550 9.09 -30.56 10.27
N LEU A 551 7.94 -31.25 10.33
CA LEU A 551 6.80 -30.82 9.54
C LEU A 551 6.56 -29.33 9.82
N PRO A 552 6.25 -28.51 8.80
CA PRO A 552 5.63 -27.21 9.06
C PRO A 552 4.36 -27.50 9.86
N THR A 553 4.40 -27.28 11.18
CA THR A 553 3.23 -27.40 12.02
C THR A 553 2.35 -26.20 11.68
N GLY A 554 1.42 -26.39 10.74
CA GLY A 554 0.42 -25.40 10.37
C GLY A 554 -0.60 -25.23 11.51
N ASN A 555 -0.36 -24.24 12.35
CA ASN A 555 -1.21 -23.06 12.57
C ASN A 555 -0.34 -21.99 13.24
#